data_AF-A0A8C6UAL1-F1
#
_entry.id   AF-A0A8C6UAL1-F1
#
_cell.length_a   1.000
_cell.length_b   1.000
_cell.length_c   1.000
_cell.angle_alpha   90.00
_cell.angle_beta   90.00
_cell.angle_gamma   90.00
#
_symmetry.space_group_name_H-M   'P 1'
#
loop_
_entity.id
_entity.type
_entity.pdbx_description
1 polymer ?
#
loop_
_entity_poly.entity_id
_entity_poly.type
_entity_poly.pdbx_seq_one_letter_code
_entity_poly.pdbx_strand_id
1 'polypeptide(L)' 'MAKSKNHTFHNQARKHHRNGIKKPRSQRYESLKGVDPKFLRNMRFAKKHNKKGMKVAQRKEPAVAPK' A
#
# COMPACT_ATOMS: atom_id res chain seq x y z
N MET A 1 20.03 -2.95 52.12
CA MET A 1 19.44 -3.00 50.76
C MET A 1 20.42 -3.72 49.84
N ALA A 2 20.12 -4.95 49.42
CA ALA A 2 21.01 -5.68 48.50
C ALA A 2 20.83 -5.18 47.07
N LYS A 3 21.92 -4.93 46.34
CA LYS A 3 21.86 -4.42 44.96
C LYS A 3 21.31 -5.50 44.02
N SER A 4 20.43 -5.12 43.10
CA SER A 4 19.90 -5.96 42.03
C SER A 4 20.38 -5.47 40.65
N LYS A 5 20.09 -6.24 39.59
CA LYS A 5 20.47 -5.88 38.22
C LYS A 5 19.54 -4.79 37.66
N ASN A 6 20.13 -3.73 37.09
CA ASN A 6 19.37 -2.57 36.62
C ASN A 6 18.75 -2.72 35.21
N HIS A 7 19.36 -3.51 34.30
CA HIS A 7 18.85 -3.69 32.93
C HIS A 7 19.39 -4.96 32.26
N THR A 8 18.63 -5.62 31.38
CA THR A 8 19.13 -6.71 30.52
C THR A 8 18.31 -6.94 29.23
N PHE A 9 19.01 -7.20 28.12
CA PHE A 9 18.43 -7.65 26.84
C PHE A 9 18.70 -9.14 26.56
N HIS A 10 19.10 -9.93 27.57
CA HIS A 10 19.66 -11.28 27.36
C HIS A 10 18.72 -12.29 26.66
N ASN A 11 17.40 -12.24 26.91
CA ASN A 11 16.44 -13.16 26.31
C ASN A 11 15.54 -12.51 25.24
N GLN A 12 15.70 -11.22 24.98
CA GLN A 12 14.79 -10.51 24.09
C GLN A 12 15.01 -10.93 22.64
N ALA A 13 16.26 -10.97 22.17
CA ALA A 13 16.59 -11.46 20.84
C ALA A 13 16.03 -12.86 20.58
N ARG A 14 16.21 -13.79 21.54
CA ARG A 14 15.70 -15.16 21.43
C ARG A 14 14.17 -15.18 21.29
N LYS A 15 13.45 -14.40 22.11
CA LYS A 15 11.98 -14.29 22.05
C LYS A 15 11.50 -13.71 20.72
N HIS A 16 12.15 -12.66 20.20
CA HIS A 16 11.80 -12.07 18.91
C HIS A 16 11.95 -13.06 17.75
N HIS A 17 12.96 -13.94 17.81
CA HIS A 17 13.21 -14.92 16.76
C HIS A 17 12.43 -16.24 16.92
N ARG A 18 11.84 -16.54 18.10
CA ARG A 18 11.02 -17.77 18.28
C ARG A 18 9.90 -17.90 17.23
N ASN A 19 9.24 -16.79 16.92
CA ASN A 19 8.19 -16.73 15.89
C ASN A 19 8.71 -16.16 14.55
N GLY A 20 9.98 -15.77 14.51
CA GLY A 20 10.62 -15.06 13.42
C GLY A 20 10.21 -13.58 13.32
N ILE A 21 11.17 -12.72 12.97
CA ILE A 21 10.91 -11.31 12.66
C ILE A 21 10.38 -11.24 11.22
N LYS A 22 9.06 -11.13 11.06
CA LYS A 22 8.42 -11.07 9.74
C LYS A 22 8.52 -9.66 9.17
N LYS A 23 8.88 -9.58 7.87
CA LYS A 23 8.83 -8.32 7.12
C LYS A 23 7.38 -7.87 6.93
N PRO A 24 7.10 -6.56 6.82
CA PRO A 24 5.78 -6.09 6.44
C PRO A 24 5.40 -6.64 5.06
N ARG A 25 4.11 -6.94 4.87
CA ARG A 25 3.62 -7.47 3.60
C ARG A 25 3.58 -6.34 2.57
N SER A 26 4.23 -6.56 1.43
CA SER A 26 4.06 -5.69 0.26
C SER A 26 2.75 -6.05 -0.47
N GLN A 27 2.01 -5.03 -0.88
CA GLN A 27 0.77 -5.18 -1.64
C GLN A 27 0.95 -4.52 -3.01
N ARG A 28 0.35 -5.08 -4.07
CA ARG A 28 0.47 -4.55 -5.44
C ARG A 28 0.00 -3.08 -5.55
N TYR A 29 -1.04 -2.71 -4.79
CA TYR A 29 -1.59 -1.37 -4.77
C TYR A 29 -1.60 -0.85 -3.33
N GLU A 30 -0.79 0.16 -3.05
CA GLU A 30 -0.71 0.81 -1.74
C GLU A 30 -1.75 1.92 -1.57
N SER A 31 -1.93 2.38 -0.33
CA SER A 31 -2.85 3.48 -0.03
C SER A 31 -2.26 4.82 -0.50
N LEU A 32 -3.12 5.72 -0.98
CA LEU A 32 -2.72 7.08 -1.37
C LEU A 32 -2.80 8.09 -0.21
N LYS A 33 -2.69 7.61 1.05
CA LYS A 33 -2.73 8.48 2.23
C LYS A 33 -1.43 9.27 2.31
N GLY A 34 -1.52 10.59 2.51
CA GLY A 34 -0.36 11.50 2.58
C GLY A 34 0.08 12.08 1.23
N VAL A 35 -0.57 11.71 0.12
CA VAL A 35 -0.37 12.36 -1.19
C VAL A 35 -1.02 13.75 -1.20
N ASP A 36 -0.44 14.69 -1.93
CA ASP A 36 -0.92 16.07 -2.06
C ASP A 36 -2.45 16.15 -2.30
N PRO A 37 -3.20 16.86 -1.44
CA PRO A 37 -4.64 17.02 -1.59
C PRO A 37 -5.06 17.64 -2.95
N LYS A 38 -4.27 18.56 -3.52
CA LYS A 38 -4.60 19.18 -4.82
C LYS A 38 -4.52 18.16 -5.95
N PHE A 39 -3.45 17.38 -6.00
CA PHE A 39 -3.32 16.24 -6.91
C PHE A 39 -4.46 15.22 -6.72
N LEU A 40 -4.76 14.83 -5.48
CA LEU A 40 -5.81 13.85 -5.19
C LEU A 40 -7.19 14.33 -5.64
N ARG A 41 -7.52 15.61 -5.46
CA ARG A 41 -8.78 16.20 -5.96
C ARG A 41 -8.87 16.05 -7.48
N ASN A 42 -7.84 16.44 -8.21
CA ASN A 42 -7.83 16.33 -9.66
C ASN A 42 -7.97 14.86 -10.14
N MET A 43 -7.17 13.95 -9.58
CA MET A 43 -7.24 12.53 -9.93
C MET A 43 -8.63 11.93 -9.64
N ARG A 44 -9.28 12.32 -8.54
CA ARG A 44 -10.67 11.91 -8.22
C ARG A 44 -11.66 12.42 -9.27
N PHE A 45 -11.54 13.68 -9.69
CA PHE A 45 -12.39 14.24 -10.74
C PHE A 45 -12.16 13.58 -12.11
N ALA A 46 -10.92 13.28 -12.48
CA ALA A 46 -10.62 12.56 -13.72
C ALA A 46 -11.28 11.17 -13.71
N LYS A 47 -11.04 10.37 -12.66
CA LYS A 47 -11.65 9.03 -12.52
C LYS A 47 -13.18 9.08 -12.50
N LYS A 48 -13.78 10.11 -11.89
CA LYS A 48 -15.24 10.31 -11.85
C LYS A 48 -15.86 10.44 -13.24
N HIS A 49 -15.21 11.15 -14.17
CA HIS A 49 -15.79 11.46 -15.48
C HIS A 49 -15.36 10.51 -16.62
N ASN A 50 -14.53 9.50 -16.35
CA ASN A 50 -14.09 8.53 -17.36
C ASN A 50 -15.25 7.85 -18.12
N LYS A 51 -16.41 7.66 -17.48
CA LYS A 51 -17.61 7.06 -18.10
C LYS A 51 -18.15 7.89 -19.28
N LYS A 52 -17.96 9.22 -19.27
CA LYS A 52 -18.48 10.12 -20.29
C LYS A 52 -17.80 9.91 -21.66
N GLY A 53 -16.53 9.53 -21.67
CA GLY A 53 -15.73 9.32 -22.88
C GLY A 53 -15.78 7.89 -23.44
N MET A 54 -16.46 6.95 -22.78
CA MET A 54 -16.36 5.53 -23.11
C MET A 54 -16.83 5.19 -24.52
N LYS A 55 -17.89 5.84 -25.03
CA LYS A 55 -18.37 5.60 -26.41
C LYS A 55 -17.37 6.04 -27.47
N VAL A 56 -16.58 7.08 -27.18
CA VAL A 56 -15.52 7.56 -28.08
C VAL A 56 -14.30 6.65 -28.00
N ALA A 57 -13.95 6.19 -26.80
CA ALA A 57 -12.89 5.20 -26.61
C ALA A 57 -13.21 3.88 -27.33
N GLN A 58 -14.42 3.33 -27.16
CA GLN A 58 -14.87 2.11 -27.84
C GLN A 58 -14.88 2.19 -29.37
N ARG A 59 -15.11 3.37 -29.93
CA ARG A 59 -15.05 3.61 -31.39
C ARG A 59 -13.62 3.74 -31.92
N LYS A 60 -12.66 4.09 -31.06
CA LYS A 60 -11.25 4.28 -31.40
C LYS A 60 -10.42 3.02 -31.23
N GLU A 61 -10.82 2.12 -30.33
CA GLU A 61 -10.19 0.81 -30.19
C GLU A 61 -10.58 -0.08 -31.40
N PRO A 62 -9.63 -0.56 -32.21
CA PRO A 62 -9.95 -1.60 -33.18
C PRO A 62 -10.41 -2.85 -32.43
N ALA A 63 -11.45 -3.52 -32.93
CA ALA A 63 -11.99 -4.75 -32.32
C ALA A 63 -10.91 -5.84 -32.28
N VAL A 64 -10.12 -5.89 -31.20
CA VAL A 64 -9.18 -7.00 -30.97
C VAL A 64 -10.02 -8.17 -30.45
N ALA A 65 -10.15 -9.19 -31.29
CA ALA A 65 -10.82 -10.44 -30.97
C ALA A 65 -10.18 -11.09 -29.72
N PRO A 66 -10.98 -11.70 -28.82
CA PRO A 66 -10.42 -12.43 -27.68
C PRO A 66 -9.66 -13.67 -28.18
N LYS A 67 -8.45 -13.87 -27.66
CA LYS A 67 -7.72 -15.14 -27.74
C LYS A 67 -8.33 -16.17 -26.80
#